data_AF-A0A318IZD9-F1
#
_entry.id   AF-A0A318IZD9-F1
#
_cell.length_a   1.000
_cell.length_b   1.000
_cell.length_c   1.000
_cell.angle_alpha   90.00
_cell.angle_beta   90.00
_cell.angle_gamma   90.00
#
_symmetry.space_group_name_H-M   'P 1'
#
loop_
_entity.id
_entity.type
_entity.pdbx_description
1 polymer ?
#
loop_
_entity_poly.entity_id
_entity_poly.type
_entity_poly.pdbx_seq_one_letter_code
_entity_poly.pdbx_strand_id
1 'polypeptide(L)'
;MQFRRFFAKRLAHYEMRDVINDHDIVWDPPIVSGCFMLFRTDVLKKLGGFDPRYFLYFEDYDLSLRTHDVARVAYVPSVRVIHHGGGASRKGFAHIRMFAASAFKFYNRFGWRLW
;
A
#
# COMPACT_ATOMS: atom_id res chain seq x y z
N MET A 1 -16.09 17.87 -10.09
CA MET A 1 -14.75 18.51 -10.23
C MET A 1 -14.45 19.59 -9.16
N GLN A 2 -15.42 20.10 -8.39
CA GLN A 2 -15.18 21.15 -7.36
C GLN A 2 -14.87 20.63 -5.93
N PHE A 3 -15.38 19.47 -5.52
CA PHE A 3 -15.22 18.95 -4.15
C PHE A 3 -13.78 18.57 -3.76
N ARG A 4 -12.95 18.17 -4.73
CA ARG A 4 -11.54 17.80 -4.48
C ARG A 4 -10.73 18.95 -3.89
N ARG A 5 -11.09 20.20 -4.18
CA ARG A 5 -10.36 21.39 -3.71
C ARG A 5 -10.46 21.58 -2.20
N PHE A 6 -11.64 21.29 -1.62
CA PHE A 6 -11.86 21.38 -0.17
C PHE A 6 -11.04 20.35 0.63
N PHE A 7 -10.76 19.20 0.03
CA PHE A 7 -9.96 18.14 0.65
C PHE A 7 -8.55 18.03 0.05
N ALA A 8 -8.09 19.02 -0.71
CA ALA A 8 -6.84 18.92 -1.46
C ALA A 8 -5.64 18.62 -0.56
N LYS A 9 -5.55 19.29 0.60
CA LYS A 9 -4.49 19.06 1.59
C LYS A 9 -4.57 17.66 2.20
N ARG A 10 -5.78 17.21 2.59
CA ARG A 10 -5.99 15.87 3.17
C ARG A 10 -5.69 14.77 2.16
N LEU A 11 -6.07 14.97 0.90
CA LEU A 11 -5.80 14.03 -0.18
C LEU A 11 -4.32 14.00 -0.54
N ALA A 12 -3.65 15.16 -0.59
CA ALA A 12 -2.21 15.23 -0.80
C ALA A 12 -1.46 14.48 0.30
N HIS A 13 -1.86 14.68 1.56
CA HIS A 13 -1.28 13.96 2.70
C HIS A 13 -1.54 12.44 2.65
N TYR A 14 -2.78 12.04 2.34
CA TYR A 14 -3.16 10.61 2.19
C TYR A 14 -2.37 9.91 1.07
N GLU A 15 -2.18 10.60 -0.05
CA GLU A 15 -1.40 10.10 -1.20
C GLU A 15 0.10 10.40 -1.05
N MET A 16 0.53 10.94 0.10
CA MET A 16 1.90 11.38 0.41
C MET A 16 2.52 12.34 -0.62
N ARG A 17 1.70 13.05 -1.41
CA ARG A 17 2.13 14.03 -2.41
C ARG A 17 2.72 15.30 -1.81
N ASP A 18 2.55 15.51 -0.52
CA ASP A 18 3.16 16.58 0.25
C ASP A 18 4.61 16.28 0.68
N VAL A 19 5.02 15.00 0.65
CA VAL A 19 6.37 14.57 1.06
C VAL A 19 7.18 13.90 -0.05
N ILE A 20 6.52 13.36 -1.09
CA ILE A 20 7.18 12.73 -2.24
C ILE A 20 7.57 13.79 -3.27
N ASN A 21 8.81 13.73 -3.75
CA ASN A 21 9.30 14.49 -4.89
C ASN A 21 10.19 13.60 -5.80
N ASP A 22 10.71 14.18 -6.89
CA ASP A 22 11.46 13.44 -7.91
C ASP A 22 12.92 13.10 -7.53
N HIS A 23 13.40 13.55 -6.37
CA HIS A 23 14.82 13.51 -6.00
C HIS A 23 15.08 12.83 -4.65
N ASP A 24 14.28 13.13 -3.64
CA ASP A 24 14.54 12.73 -2.27
C ASP A 24 13.97 11.34 -1.94
N ILE A 25 14.78 10.53 -1.26
CA ILE A 25 14.31 9.26 -0.69
C ILE A 25 13.38 9.58 0.48
N VAL A 26 12.14 9.10 0.40
CA VAL A 26 11.21 9.14 1.53
C VAL A 26 11.41 7.88 2.34
N TRP A 27 11.88 8.04 3.57
CA TRP A 27 12.09 6.95 4.50
C TRP A 27 10.85 6.69 5.35
N ASP A 28 10.68 5.41 5.64
CA ASP A 28 9.65 4.83 6.48
C ASP A 28 8.22 5.27 6.14
N PRO A 29 7.82 5.27 4.84
CA PRO A 29 6.42 5.45 4.50
C PRO A 29 5.60 4.31 5.14
N PRO A 30 4.40 4.59 5.68
CA PRO A 30 3.62 3.57 6.39
C PRO A 30 3.34 2.33 5.54
N ILE A 31 3.03 2.55 4.26
CA ILE A 31 2.77 1.52 3.27
C ILE A 31 3.40 1.91 1.93
N VAL A 32 3.84 0.92 1.15
CA VAL A 32 4.27 1.10 -0.24
C VAL A 32 3.46 0.22 -1.17
N SER A 33 3.39 0.61 -2.44
CA SER A 33 2.63 -0.12 -3.46
C SER A 33 3.26 -1.47 -3.77
N GLY A 34 2.46 -2.54 -3.73
CA GLY A 34 2.85 -3.88 -4.16
C GLY A 34 3.15 -4.00 -5.66
N CYS A 35 2.89 -2.96 -6.45
CA CYS A 35 3.14 -2.97 -7.90
C CYS A 35 4.63 -3.16 -8.23
N PHE A 36 5.52 -2.67 -7.37
CA PHE A 36 6.95 -2.90 -7.46
C PHE A 36 7.59 -2.73 -6.08
N MET A 37 8.05 -3.84 -5.50
CA MET A 37 8.76 -3.85 -4.22
C MET A 37 10.07 -4.64 -4.38
N LEU A 38 11.14 -4.13 -3.78
CA LEU A 38 12.42 -4.83 -3.71
C LEU A 38 12.75 -5.10 -2.24
N PHE A 39 13.03 -6.36 -1.91
CA PHE A 39 13.38 -6.78 -0.57
C PHE A 39 14.74 -7.46 -0.53
N ARG A 40 15.46 -7.26 0.58
CA ARG A 40 16.56 -8.17 0.92
C ARG A 40 15.97 -9.55 1.21
N THR A 41 16.61 -10.59 0.68
CA THR A 41 16.09 -11.96 0.76
C THR A 41 15.95 -12.46 2.20
N ASP A 42 16.89 -12.12 3.07
CA ASP A 42 16.87 -12.47 4.49
C ASP A 42 15.71 -11.80 5.23
N VAL A 43 15.44 -10.51 4.97
CA VAL A 43 14.29 -9.78 5.53
C VAL A 43 12.97 -10.42 5.06
N LEU A 44 12.82 -10.69 3.76
CA LEU A 44 11.59 -11.28 3.23
C LEU A 44 11.34 -12.69 3.80
N LYS A 45 12.40 -13.50 3.94
CA LYS A 45 12.32 -14.83 4.58
C LYS A 45 11.94 -14.73 6.06
N LYS A 46 12.55 -13.81 6.81
CA LYS A 46 12.22 -13.57 8.23
C LYS A 46 10.76 -13.17 8.42
N LEU A 47 10.21 -12.41 7.47
CA LEU A 47 8.81 -12.00 7.45
C LEU A 47 7.84 -13.09 6.96
N GLY A 48 8.34 -14.21 6.43
CA GLY A 48 7.49 -15.24 5.83
C GLY A 48 6.83 -14.82 4.51
N GLY A 49 7.31 -13.76 3.86
CA GLY A 49 6.76 -13.24 2.61
C GLY A 49 5.37 -12.61 2.75
N PHE A 50 4.59 -12.69 1.66
CA PHE A 50 3.18 -12.26 1.64
C PHE A 50 2.33 -13.22 2.47
N ASP A 51 1.38 -12.66 3.21
CA ASP A 51 0.49 -13.47 4.03
C ASP A 51 -0.59 -14.14 3.16
N PRO A 52 -0.66 -15.48 3.11
CA PRO A 52 -1.54 -16.21 2.19
C PRO A 52 -3.02 -16.06 2.52
N ARG A 53 -3.38 -15.42 3.65
CA ARG A 53 -4.77 -15.10 3.98
C ARG A 53 -5.37 -14.06 3.03
N TYR A 54 -4.54 -13.25 2.38
CA TYR A 54 -4.97 -12.30 1.35
C TYR A 54 -4.78 -12.92 -0.03
N PHE A 55 -5.89 -13.10 -0.77
CA PHE A 55 -5.83 -13.54 -2.16
C PHE A 55 -5.57 -12.34 -3.10
N LEU A 56 -6.19 -11.20 -2.79
CA LEU A 56 -6.12 -9.96 -3.56
C LEU A 56 -6.37 -8.79 -2.62
N TYR A 57 -5.60 -7.72 -2.76
CA TYR A 57 -5.59 -6.52 -1.91
C TYR A 57 -5.11 -6.76 -0.48
N PHE A 58 -4.49 -5.72 0.09
CA PHE A 58 -4.00 -5.65 1.46
C PHE A 58 -2.80 -6.55 1.77
N GLU A 59 -2.37 -7.43 0.85
CA GLU A 59 -1.17 -8.25 1.01
C GLU A 59 0.11 -7.41 1.09
N ASP A 60 0.18 -6.35 0.29
CA ASP A 60 1.28 -5.39 0.24
C ASP A 60 1.26 -4.43 1.42
N TYR A 61 0.08 -4.05 1.89
CA TYR A 61 -0.09 -3.22 3.08
C TYR A 61 0.36 -3.99 4.32
N ASP A 62 -0.09 -5.24 4.46
CA ASP A 62 0.30 -6.14 5.53
C ASP A 62 1.83 -6.36 5.55
N LEU A 63 2.42 -6.64 4.39
CA LEU A 63 3.87 -6.81 4.28
C LEU A 63 4.63 -5.52 4.62
N SER A 64 4.17 -4.36 4.15
CA SER A 64 4.78 -3.06 4.46
C SER A 64 4.78 -2.79 5.96
N LEU A 65 3.63 -2.97 6.62
CA LEU A 65 3.50 -2.74 8.06
C LEU A 65 4.40 -3.67 8.88
N ARG A 66 4.42 -4.97 8.57
CA ARG A 66 5.30 -5.91 9.27
C ARG A 66 6.79 -5.67 9.00
N THR A 67 7.13 -5.06 7.86
CA THR A 67 8.52 -4.76 7.54
C THR A 67 9.11 -3.77 8.53
N HIS A 68 8.32 -2.78 8.98
CA HIS A 68 8.77 -1.77 9.96
C HIS A 68 9.23 -2.37 11.29
N ASP A 69 8.79 -3.58 11.65
CA ASP A 69 9.22 -4.27 12.86
C ASP A 69 10.67 -4.81 12.76
N VAL A 70 11.22 -4.93 11.56
CA VAL A 70 12.51 -5.62 11.31
C VAL A 70 13.47 -4.89 10.38
N ALA A 71 12.99 -3.92 9.61
CA ALA A 71 13.77 -3.16 8.63
C ALA A 71 13.12 -1.81 8.33
N ARG A 72 13.91 -0.90 7.76
CA ARG A 72 13.40 0.38 7.24
C ARG A 72 12.81 0.22 5.84
N VAL A 73 11.80 1.03 5.54
CA VAL A 73 11.16 1.09 4.22
C VAL A 73 11.61 2.37 3.51
N ALA A 74 11.81 2.32 2.20
CA ALA A 74 12.17 3.50 1.43
C ALA A 74 11.35 3.58 0.14
N TYR A 75 10.82 4.76 -0.14
CA TYR A 75 10.38 5.14 -1.48
C TYR A 75 11.55 5.85 -2.18
N VAL A 76 11.96 5.32 -3.34
CA VAL A 76 13.17 5.76 -4.06
C VAL A 76 12.77 6.35 -5.42
N PRO A 77 12.74 7.68 -5.58
CA PRO A 77 12.19 8.32 -6.79
C PRO A 77 13.04 8.15 -8.06
N SER A 78 14.31 7.73 -7.90
CA SER A 78 15.18 7.38 -9.03
C SER A 78 14.80 6.06 -9.71
N VAL A 79 14.00 5.21 -9.06
CA VAL A 79 13.50 3.94 -9.62
C VAL A 79 12.04 4.13 -10.06
N ARG A 80 11.80 4.06 -11.37
CA ARG A 80 10.47 4.31 -11.95
C ARG A 80 9.94 3.08 -12.66
N VAL A 81 8.70 2.71 -12.35
CA VAL A 81 7.99 1.60 -12.97
C VAL A 81 6.62 2.10 -13.44
N ILE A 82 6.26 1.79 -14.68
CA ILE A 82 4.96 2.13 -15.23
C ILE A 82 4.05 0.92 -15.05
N HIS A 83 3.05 1.05 -14.18
CA HIS A 83 1.97 0.08 -14.07
C HIS A 83 0.82 0.53 -14.98
N HIS A 84 0.55 -0.22 -16.05
CA HIS A 84 -0.66 -0.09 -16.86
C HIS A 84 -1.89 -0.63 -16.10
N GLY A 85 -2.19 -0.02 -14.96
CA GLY A 85 -3.29 -0.42 -14.08
C GLY A 85 -4.59 0.29 -14.46
N GLY A 86 -5.72 -0.32 -14.12
CA GLY A 86 -7.05 0.25 -14.36
C GLY A 86 -8.13 -0.81 -14.52
N GLY A 87 -9.40 -0.38 -14.52
CA GLY A 87 -10.53 -1.27 -14.82
C GLY A 87 -10.89 -2.29 -13.73
N ALA A 88 -10.22 -2.31 -12.57
CA ALA A 88 -10.57 -3.17 -11.46
C ALA A 88 -12.02 -2.98 -10.98
N SER A 89 -12.52 -1.74 -11.03
CA SER A 89 -13.92 -1.40 -10.72
C SER A 89 -14.94 -2.01 -11.71
N ARG A 90 -14.51 -2.44 -12.90
CA ARG A 90 -15.36 -3.13 -13.90
C ARG A 90 -15.41 -4.65 -13.70
N LYS A 91 -14.66 -5.20 -12.75
CA LYS A 91 -14.54 -6.66 -12.52
C LYS A 91 -15.72 -7.27 -11.75
N GLY A 92 -16.75 -6.49 -11.43
CA GLY A 92 -18.03 -6.96 -10.89
C GLY A 92 -18.03 -7.38 -9.42
N PHE A 93 -19.14 -7.99 -8.97
CA PHE A 93 -19.39 -8.31 -7.56
C PHE A 93 -18.37 -9.27 -6.94
N ALA A 94 -17.87 -10.25 -7.70
CA ALA A 94 -16.86 -11.19 -7.19
C ALA A 94 -15.60 -10.46 -6.73
N HIS A 95 -15.15 -9.46 -7.49
CA HIS A 95 -14.00 -8.64 -7.16
C HIS A 95 -14.22 -7.77 -5.92
N ILE A 96 -15.41 -7.18 -5.79
CA ILE A 96 -15.80 -6.42 -4.58
C ILE A 96 -15.80 -7.34 -3.35
N ARG A 97 -16.32 -8.58 -3.48
CA ARG A 97 -16.30 -9.56 -2.39
C ARG A 97 -14.88 -9.93 -1.97
N MET A 98 -13.98 -10.14 -2.92
CA MET A 98 -12.57 -10.42 -2.62
C MET A 98 -11.90 -9.24 -1.88
N PHE A 99 -12.11 -8.01 -2.38
CA PHE A 99 -11.63 -6.80 -1.71
C PHE A 99 -12.17 -6.70 -0.27
N ALA A 100 -13.48 -6.85 -0.09
CA ALA A 100 -14.11 -6.75 1.24
C ALA A 100 -13.62 -7.85 2.20
N ALA A 101 -13.43 -9.08 1.71
CA ALA A 101 -12.91 -10.18 2.51
C ALA A 101 -11.47 -9.92 2.97
N SER A 102 -10.60 -9.43 2.08
CA SER A 102 -9.23 -9.06 2.44
C SER A 102 -9.19 -7.85 3.38
N ALA A 103 -10.03 -6.84 3.13
CA ALA A 103 -10.18 -5.68 4.01
C ALA A 103 -10.57 -6.10 5.44
N PHE A 104 -11.58 -6.96 5.59
CA PHE A 104 -12.02 -7.45 6.89
C PHE A 104 -10.90 -8.17 7.65
N LYS A 105 -10.12 -9.03 6.95
CA LYS A 105 -8.95 -9.70 7.54
C LYS A 105 -7.89 -8.70 7.99
N PHE A 106 -7.59 -7.71 7.15
CA PHE A 106 -6.59 -6.68 7.42
C PHE A 106 -6.97 -5.83 8.64
N TYR A 107 -8.19 -5.28 8.65
CA TYR A 107 -8.65 -4.42 9.75
C TYR A 107 -8.88 -5.18 11.05
N ASN A 108 -9.24 -6.47 11.00
CA ASN A 108 -9.23 -7.30 12.22
C ASN A 108 -7.83 -7.51 12.79
N ARG A 109 -6.79 -7.51 11.94
CA ARG A 109 -5.39 -7.68 12.37
C ARG A 109 -4.79 -6.39 12.90
N PHE A 110 -4.98 -5.26 12.19
CA PHE A 110 -4.31 -3.98 12.49
C PHE A 110 -5.21 -2.93 13.16
N GLY A 111 -6.47 -3.29 13.41
CA GLY A 111 -7.48 -2.43 14.04
C GLY A 111 -8.34 -1.68 13.03
N TRP A 112 -9.59 -1.46 13.42
CA TRP A 112 -10.56 -0.66 12.68
C TRP A 112 -10.42 0.81 13.08
N ARG A 113 -10.12 1.69 12.11
CA ARG A 113 -10.12 3.15 12.31
C ARG A 113 -11.26 3.74 11.51
N LEU A 114 -12.33 4.14 12.20
CA LEU A 114 -13.56 4.65 11.58
C LEU A 114 -13.65 6.19 11.58
N TRP A 115 -12.54 6.88 11.88
CA TRP A 115 -12.47 8.34 11.92
C TRP A 115 -11.02 8.82 11.75
#